data_AF-A0A0F7PLK1-F1
#
_entry.id   AF-A0A0F7PLK1-F1
#
_cell.length_a   1.000
_cell.length_b   1.000
_cell.length_c   1.000
_cell.angle_alpha   90.00
_cell.angle_beta   90.00
_cell.angle_gamma   90.00
#
_symmetry.space_group_name_H-M   'P 1'
#
loop_
_entity.id
_entity.type
_entity.pdbx_description
1 polymer ?
#
loop_
_entity_poly.entity_id
_entity_poly.type
_entity_poly.pdbx_seq_one_letter_code
_entity_poly.pdbx_strand_id
1 'polypeptide(L)'
;MPWAEKMVRLILGPRRSFEPKNEMRTRFWTTEYPSLALLQMAMLVDLAKAVDVRKISIPSLFVYSPQDQVIQAELASKRAAAWGGPSETIEVTDSDDPNNHVIAGDALSPSTTDRLAKQTAAWIAKL
;
A
#
# COMPACT_ATOMS: atom_id res chain seq x y z
N MET A 1 4.74 18.73 13.40
CA MET A 1 3.62 19.70 13.45
C MET A 1 3.08 19.79 14.87
N PRO A 2 3.26 20.91 15.60
CA PRO A 2 2.99 21.00 17.04
C PRO A 2 1.52 20.82 17.47
N TRP A 3 0.58 20.81 16.52
CA TRP A 3 -0.86 20.70 16.79
C TRP A 3 -1.51 19.41 16.23
N ALA A 4 -0.73 18.52 15.62
CA ALA A 4 -1.26 17.37 14.89
C ALA A 4 -2.12 16.44 15.75
N GLU A 5 -1.72 16.18 17.00
CA GLU A 5 -2.48 15.33 17.93
C GLU A 5 -3.85 15.91 18.28
N LYS A 6 -3.91 17.21 18.57
CA LYS A 6 -5.16 17.91 18.88
C LYS A 6 -6.08 17.95 17.67
N MET A 7 -5.54 18.27 16.49
CA MET A 7 -6.29 18.36 15.25
C MET A 7 -6.88 17.01 14.81
N VAL A 8 -6.07 15.93 14.84
CA VAL A 8 -6.55 14.58 14.47
C VAL A 8 -7.70 14.13 15.36
N ARG A 9 -7.62 14.37 16.67
CA ARG A 9 -8.71 14.03 17.60
C ARG A 9 -9.96 14.88 17.38
N LEU A 10 -9.83 16.15 16.99
CA LEU A 10 -10.97 17.02 16.71
C LEU A 10 -11.67 16.65 15.40
N ILE A 11 -10.93 16.28 14.35
CA ILE A 11 -11.48 15.97 13.02
C ILE A 11 -12.03 14.54 12.96
N LEU A 12 -11.28 13.57 13.46
CA LEU A 12 -11.59 12.14 13.32
C LEU A 12 -12.16 11.53 14.61
N GLY A 13 -12.24 12.30 15.69
CA GLY A 13 -12.56 11.76 17.01
C GLY A 13 -11.39 10.99 17.64
N PRO A 14 -11.59 10.41 18.84
CA PRO A 14 -10.55 9.67 19.56
C PRO A 14 -10.20 8.32 18.90
N ARG A 15 -11.12 7.74 18.14
CA ARG A 15 -10.98 6.45 17.45
C ARG A 15 -11.44 6.58 16.02
N ARG A 16 -10.76 5.86 15.13
CA ARG A 16 -11.14 5.66 13.74
C ARG A 16 -11.62 4.23 13.58
N SER A 17 -12.75 4.06 12.92
CA SER A 17 -13.27 2.76 12.51
C SER A 17 -13.72 2.76 11.05
N PHE A 18 -13.91 1.57 10.50
CA PHE A 18 -14.61 1.36 9.24
C PHE A 18 -15.35 0.02 9.29
N GLU A 19 -16.46 -0.06 8.57
CA GLU A 19 -17.18 -1.33 8.42
C GLU A 19 -16.40 -2.27 7.48
N PRO A 20 -16.05 -3.50 7.93
CA PRO A 20 -15.44 -4.49 7.07
C PRO A 20 -16.42 -4.93 5.97
N LYS A 21 -15.91 -5.09 4.74
CA LYS A 21 -16.73 -5.46 3.56
C LYS A 21 -17.10 -6.95 3.52
N ASN A 22 -16.45 -7.81 4.29
CA ASN A 22 -16.69 -9.27 4.30
C ASN A 22 -16.14 -9.93 5.58
N GLU A 23 -16.48 -11.21 5.78
CA GLU A 23 -16.09 -11.99 6.96
C GLU A 23 -14.57 -12.11 7.14
N MET A 24 -13.82 -12.26 6.05
CA MET A 24 -12.36 -12.32 6.12
C MET A 24 -11.77 -11.01 6.63
N ARG A 25 -12.28 -9.85 6.18
CA ARG A 25 -11.86 -8.55 6.72
C ARG A 25 -12.23 -8.40 8.17
N THR A 26 -13.43 -8.83 8.58
CA THR A 26 -13.83 -8.81 10.00
C THR A 26 -12.88 -9.63 10.87
N ARG A 27 -12.45 -10.80 10.36
CA ARG A 27 -11.60 -11.73 11.09
C ARG A 27 -10.14 -11.27 11.18
N PHE A 28 -9.59 -10.71 10.10
CA PHE A 28 -8.15 -10.49 9.97
C PHE A 28 -7.70 -9.03 10.02
N TRP A 29 -8.59 -8.04 9.90
CA TRP A 29 -8.23 -6.63 9.99
C TRP A 29 -8.55 -6.05 11.35
N THR A 30 -7.67 -5.16 11.83
CA THR A 30 -8.03 -4.21 12.87
C THR A 30 -8.94 -3.14 12.28
N THR A 31 -10.25 -3.26 12.51
CA THR A 31 -11.26 -2.35 11.95
C THR A 31 -11.51 -1.11 12.80
N GLU A 32 -11.00 -1.07 14.03
CA GLU A 32 -11.07 0.10 14.92
C GLU A 32 -9.77 0.30 15.70
N TYR A 33 -9.28 1.53 15.74
CA TYR A 33 -8.04 1.89 16.44
C TYR A 33 -8.02 3.38 16.86
N PRO A 34 -7.14 3.78 17.80
CA PRO A 34 -6.99 5.19 18.18
C PRO A 34 -6.59 6.05 16.98
N SER A 35 -7.26 7.18 16.75
CA SER A 35 -6.98 8.06 15.60
C SER A 35 -5.54 8.58 15.59
N LEU A 36 -4.89 8.68 16.76
CA LEU A 36 -3.49 9.06 16.89
C LEU A 36 -2.52 8.08 16.20
N ALA A 37 -2.91 6.82 15.99
CA ALA A 37 -2.08 5.86 15.26
C ALA A 37 -1.78 6.32 13.82
N LEU A 38 -2.67 7.14 13.24
CA LEU A 38 -2.48 7.72 11.91
C LEU A 38 -1.30 8.68 11.84
N LEU A 39 -0.92 9.32 12.97
CA LEU A 39 0.24 10.21 13.00
C LEU A 39 1.53 9.43 12.79
N GLN A 40 1.65 8.27 13.42
CA GLN A 40 2.82 7.40 13.27
C GLN A 40 2.92 6.85 11.84
N MET A 41 1.77 6.47 11.26
CA MET A 41 1.71 6.07 9.86
C MET A 41 2.15 7.21 8.93
N ALA A 42 1.64 8.44 9.13
CA ALA A 42 2.04 9.60 8.33
C ALA A 42 3.53 9.92 8.46
N MET A 43 4.09 9.85 9.67
CA MET A 43 5.53 10.03 9.90
C MET A 43 6.37 8.98 9.15
N LEU A 44 5.94 7.71 9.14
CA LEU A 44 6.61 6.67 8.38
C LEU A 44 6.56 6.95 6.87
N VAL A 45 5.44 7.44 6.36
CA VAL A 45 5.32 7.85 4.94
C VAL A 45 6.27 9.00 4.62
N ASP A 46 6.40 10.00 5.51
CA ASP A 46 7.32 11.12 5.31
C ASP A 46 8.79 10.66 5.31
N LEU A 47 9.17 9.77 6.23
CA LEU A 47 10.49 9.15 6.23
C LEU A 47 10.73 8.38 4.94
N ALA A 48 9.77 7.55 4.52
CA ALA A 48 9.87 6.80 3.27
C ALA A 48 10.01 7.76 2.08
N LYS A 49 9.28 8.87 2.01
CA LYS A 49 9.38 9.88 0.94
C LYS A 49 10.73 10.57 0.88
N ALA A 50 11.39 10.78 2.02
CA ALA A 50 12.71 11.41 2.10
C ALA A 50 13.85 10.51 1.59
N VAL A 51 13.63 9.20 1.45
CA VAL A 51 14.63 8.27 0.94
C VAL A 51 14.95 8.54 -0.53
N ASP A 52 16.22 8.73 -0.84
CA ASP A 52 16.74 8.81 -2.20
C ASP A 52 16.84 7.41 -2.82
N VAL A 53 15.76 6.99 -3.48
CA VAL A 53 15.63 5.65 -4.08
C VAL A 53 16.65 5.34 -5.17
N ARG A 54 17.25 6.37 -5.78
CA ARG A 54 18.29 6.23 -6.81
C ARG A 54 19.59 5.64 -6.26
N LYS A 55 19.78 5.68 -4.93
CA LYS A 55 20.95 5.12 -4.26
C LYS A 55 20.75 3.66 -3.83
N ILE A 56 19.56 3.10 -4.01
CA ILE A 56 19.27 1.72 -3.62
C ILE A 56 19.61 0.81 -4.78
N SER A 57 20.61 -0.06 -4.60
CA SER A 57 21.09 -0.98 -5.65
C SER A 57 20.41 -2.35 -5.64
N ILE A 58 19.51 -2.60 -4.67
CA ILE A 58 18.83 -3.89 -4.50
C ILE A 58 17.78 -4.04 -5.62
N PRO A 59 17.74 -5.18 -6.35
CA PRO A 59 16.67 -5.45 -7.31
C PRO A 59 15.29 -5.35 -6.66
N SER A 60 14.31 -4.75 -7.33
CA SER A 60 12.99 -4.54 -6.75
C SER A 60 11.85 -4.76 -7.74
N LEU A 61 10.81 -5.46 -7.30
CA LEU A 61 9.56 -5.62 -8.02
C LEU A 61 8.51 -4.67 -7.43
N PHE A 62 7.97 -3.80 -8.26
CA PHE A 62 6.87 -2.91 -7.91
C PHE A 62 5.57 -3.51 -8.43
N VAL A 63 4.62 -3.78 -7.53
CA VAL A 63 3.29 -4.29 -7.90
C VAL A 63 2.26 -3.33 -7.33
N TYR A 64 1.51 -2.65 -8.19
CA TYR A 64 0.50 -1.67 -7.77
C TYR A 64 -0.61 -1.54 -8.82
N SER A 65 -1.75 -0.96 -8.44
CA SER A 65 -2.77 -0.56 -9.41
C SER A 65 -2.63 0.92 -9.79
N PRO A 66 -2.64 1.28 -11.08
CA PRO A 66 -2.74 2.68 -11.48
C PRO A 66 -4.12 3.29 -11.16
N GLN A 67 -5.12 2.48 -10.78
CA GLN A 67 -6.45 2.95 -10.34
C GLN A 67 -6.61 3.00 -8.81
N ASP A 68 -5.54 2.81 -8.03
CA ASP A 68 -5.58 2.82 -6.56
C ASP A 68 -6.17 4.14 -6.02
N GLN A 69 -7.19 4.03 -5.15
CA GLN A 69 -7.91 5.17 -4.54
C GLN A 69 -7.42 5.52 -3.13
N VAL A 70 -6.44 4.79 -2.60
CA VAL A 70 -5.88 4.96 -1.25
C VAL A 70 -4.53 5.66 -1.31
N ILE A 71 -3.71 5.36 -2.30
CA ILE A 71 -2.42 6.03 -2.54
C ILE A 71 -2.42 6.83 -3.84
N GLN A 72 -1.44 7.73 -3.99
CA GLN A 72 -1.16 8.36 -5.27
C GLN A 72 -0.30 7.43 -6.13
N ALA A 73 -0.92 6.60 -6.97
CA ALA A 73 -0.24 5.60 -7.80
C ALA A 73 0.88 6.19 -8.69
N GLU A 74 0.71 7.43 -9.18
CA GLU A 74 1.73 8.15 -9.93
C GLU A 74 3.05 8.29 -9.16
N LEU A 75 2.99 8.47 -7.83
CA LEU A 75 4.19 8.53 -7.00
C LEU A 75 4.88 7.16 -6.91
N ALA A 76 4.12 6.06 -6.86
CA ALA A 76 4.70 4.71 -6.90
C ALA A 76 5.43 4.48 -8.24
N SER A 77 4.79 4.83 -9.35
CA SER A 77 5.36 4.76 -10.70
C SER A 77 6.66 5.58 -10.82
N LYS A 78 6.65 6.84 -10.37
CA LYS A 78 7.84 7.72 -10.36
C LYS A 78 8.98 7.14 -9.53
N ARG A 79 8.67 6.50 -8.40
CA ARG A 79 9.71 5.88 -7.55
C ARG A 79 10.28 4.60 -8.16
N ALA A 80 9.45 3.78 -8.81
CA ALA A 80 9.90 2.61 -9.54
C ALA A 80 10.85 3.02 -10.69
N ALA A 81 10.46 4.04 -11.48
CA ALA A 81 11.27 4.55 -12.58
C ALA A 81 12.59 5.20 -12.12
N ALA A 82 12.63 5.75 -10.90
CA ALA A 82 13.82 6.37 -10.32
C ALA A 82 14.66 5.40 -9.46
N TRP A 83 14.30 4.11 -9.41
CA TRP A 83 15.00 3.15 -8.57
C TRP A 83 16.45 2.96 -9.03
N GLY A 84 17.39 2.86 -8.07
CA GLY A 84 18.83 2.82 -8.38
C GLY A 84 19.33 1.48 -8.92
N GLY A 85 18.66 0.39 -8.55
CA GLY A 85 18.95 -0.98 -8.99
C GLY A 85 18.00 -1.43 -10.09
N PRO A 86 18.15 -2.67 -10.59
CA PRO A 86 17.19 -3.26 -11.51
C PRO A 86 15.76 -3.22 -10.91
N SER A 87 14.80 -2.71 -11.67
CA SER A 87 13.41 -2.64 -11.25
C SER A 87 12.48 -3.17 -12.32
N GLU A 88 11.52 -4.00 -11.91
CA GLU A 88 10.39 -4.41 -12.75
C GLU A 88 9.09 -3.90 -12.14
N THR A 89 8.09 -3.65 -12.98
CA THR A 89 6.77 -3.18 -12.54
C THR A 89 5.67 -4.08 -13.11
N ILE A 90 4.71 -4.45 -12.26
CA ILE A 90 3.47 -5.10 -12.64
C ILE A 90 2.34 -4.15 -12.26
N GLU A 91 1.68 -3.60 -13.28
CA GLU A 91 0.46 -2.83 -13.08
C GLU A 91 -0.75 -3.76 -13.01
N VAL A 92 -1.58 -3.59 -11.98
CA VAL A 92 -2.77 -4.41 -11.74
C VAL A 92 -4.02 -3.60 -12.05
N THR A 93 -4.69 -3.92 -13.15
CA THR A 93 -5.90 -3.22 -13.61
C THR A 93 -7.19 -4.04 -13.45
N ASP A 94 -7.05 -5.24 -12.90
CA ASP A 94 -8.06 -6.29 -12.78
C ASP A 94 -8.27 -6.74 -11.33
N SER A 95 -7.97 -5.86 -10.36
CA SER A 95 -8.19 -6.10 -8.93
C SER A 95 -9.69 -6.24 -8.62
N ASP A 96 -10.06 -7.17 -7.72
CA ASP A 96 -11.45 -7.29 -7.26
C ASP A 96 -11.81 -6.24 -6.18
N ASP A 97 -10.80 -5.65 -5.53
CA ASP A 97 -11.02 -4.56 -4.57
C ASP A 97 -11.55 -3.31 -5.28
N PRO A 98 -12.73 -2.77 -4.90
CA PRO A 98 -13.27 -1.54 -5.51
C PRO A 98 -12.37 -0.31 -5.38
N ASN A 99 -11.46 -0.31 -4.40
CA ASN A 99 -10.48 0.77 -4.23
C ASN A 99 -9.18 0.52 -5.01
N ASN A 100 -9.05 -0.65 -5.67
CA ASN A 100 -7.85 -1.12 -6.35
C ASN A 100 -6.58 -1.06 -5.48
N HIS A 101 -6.71 -1.20 -4.15
CA HIS A 101 -5.59 -1.03 -3.22
C HIS A 101 -5.05 -2.38 -2.74
N VAL A 102 -5.95 -3.30 -2.35
CA VAL A 102 -5.57 -4.66 -2.00
C VAL A 102 -5.64 -5.53 -3.24
N ILE A 103 -4.56 -5.53 -4.02
CA ILE A 103 -4.45 -6.11 -5.36
C ILE A 103 -4.23 -7.62 -5.40
N ALA A 104 -4.08 -8.29 -4.26
CA ALA A 104 -3.94 -9.74 -4.15
C ALA A 104 -4.43 -10.22 -2.77
N GLY A 105 -4.83 -11.49 -2.69
CA GLY A 105 -5.26 -12.19 -1.49
C GLY A 105 -6.77 -12.46 -1.44
N ASP A 106 -7.13 -13.61 -0.87
CA ASP A 106 -8.50 -14.14 -0.81
C ASP A 106 -9.55 -13.16 -0.26
N ALA A 107 -9.13 -12.27 0.63
CA ALA A 107 -10.02 -11.34 1.30
C ALA A 107 -10.57 -10.24 0.38
N LEU A 108 -9.82 -9.80 -0.63
CA LEU A 108 -10.21 -8.63 -1.42
C LEU A 108 -9.87 -8.72 -2.92
N SER A 109 -8.91 -9.54 -3.33
CA SER A 109 -8.58 -9.78 -4.75
C SER A 109 -8.16 -11.23 -5.01
N PRO A 110 -9.04 -12.22 -4.78
CA PRO A 110 -8.75 -13.62 -5.08
C PRO A 110 -8.42 -13.86 -6.56
N SER A 111 -9.07 -13.14 -7.50
CA SER A 111 -8.92 -13.40 -8.94
C SER A 111 -7.52 -13.15 -9.48
N THR A 112 -6.77 -12.22 -8.87
CA THR A 112 -5.42 -11.83 -9.27
C THR A 112 -4.33 -12.62 -8.53
N THR A 113 -4.67 -13.28 -7.42
CA THR A 113 -3.71 -13.85 -6.46
C THR A 113 -2.77 -14.85 -7.09
N ASP A 114 -3.30 -15.87 -7.78
CA ASP A 114 -2.50 -16.93 -8.39
C ASP A 114 -1.56 -16.41 -9.47
N ARG A 115 -2.05 -15.49 -10.30
CA ARG A 115 -1.26 -14.88 -11.37
C ARG A 115 -0.12 -14.04 -10.78
N LEU A 116 -0.41 -13.17 -9.82
CA LEU A 116 0.58 -12.30 -9.20
C LEU A 116 1.62 -13.10 -8.39
N ALA A 117 1.21 -14.18 -7.71
CA ALA A 117 2.12 -15.10 -7.04
C ALA A 117 3.09 -15.76 -8.03
N LYS A 118 2.59 -16.28 -9.16
CA LYS A 118 3.41 -16.88 -10.22
C LYS A 118 4.38 -15.87 -10.84
N GLN A 119 3.92 -14.67 -11.15
CA GLN A 119 4.77 -13.61 -11.72
C GLN A 119 5.85 -13.16 -10.73
N THR A 120 5.50 -13.00 -9.45
CA THR A 120 6.46 -12.65 -8.40
C THR A 120 7.50 -13.75 -8.20
N ALA A 121 7.08 -15.01 -8.14
CA ALA A 121 8.00 -16.15 -8.02
C ALA A 121 8.93 -16.27 -9.24
N ALA A 122 8.39 -16.06 -10.45
CA ALA A 122 9.18 -16.05 -11.67
C ALA A 122 10.18 -14.89 -11.73
N TRP A 123 9.86 -13.73 -11.15
CA TRP A 123 10.80 -12.62 -10.99
C TRP A 123 11.92 -12.98 -10.00
N ILE A 124 11.58 -13.52 -8.83
CA ILE A 124 12.56 -13.96 -7.82
C ILE A 124 13.53 -14.99 -8.41
N ALA A 125 13.03 -15.94 -9.21
CA ALA A 125 13.85 -16.98 -9.82
C ALA A 125 14.86 -16.47 -10.87
N LYS A 126 14.75 -15.21 -11.31
CA LYS A 126 15.69 -14.56 -12.24
C LYS A 126 16.75 -13.69 -11.56
N LEU A 127 16.61 -13.45 -10.25
CA LEU A 127 17.58 -12.69 -9.45
C LEU A 127 18.89 -13.47 -9.29
#